data_AF-A0A7C4M665-F1
#
_entry.id   AF-A0A7C4M665-F1
#
_cell.length_a   1.000
_cell.length_b   1.000
_cell.length_c   1.000
_cell.angle_alpha   90.00
_cell.angle_beta   90.00
_cell.angle_gamma   90.00
#
_symmetry.space_group_name_H-M   'P 1'
#
loop_
_entity.id
_entity.type
_entity.pdbx_description
1 polymer ?
#
loop_
_entity_poly.entity_id
_entity_poly.type
_entity_poly.pdbx_seq_one_letter_code
_entity_poly.pdbx_strand_id
1 'polypeptide(L)'
;MKGDISPIVYVVVAIIVGMILLVMLFVLGIGPFSSEGSAAHCKNQILKACGRYETTGKTREFNTIPSTCGDILKGQLDSTGLEKCKNGDASACRDLCEWIKTGG
;
A
#
# COMPACT_ATOMS: atom_id res chain seq x y z
N MET A 1 31.38 10.81 -41.43
CA MET A 1 32.05 10.67 -40.13
C MET A 1 31.23 9.69 -39.29
N LYS A 2 31.64 8.42 -39.23
CA LYS A 2 31.03 7.44 -38.33
C LYS A 2 31.61 7.74 -36.96
N GLY A 3 30.85 8.45 -36.13
CA GLY A 3 31.29 8.73 -34.76
C GLY A 3 31.42 7.41 -34.03
N ASP A 4 32.64 7.03 -33.69
CA ASP A 4 32.91 5.94 -32.75
C ASP A 4 32.33 6.34 -31.39
N ILE A 5 31.05 6.06 -31.21
CA ILE A 5 30.37 6.21 -29.93
C ILE A 5 31.00 5.16 -29.03
N SER A 6 31.92 5.62 -28.19
CA SER A 6 32.65 4.79 -27.25
C SER A 6 31.65 3.97 -26.41
N PRO A 7 31.89 2.68 -26.14
CA PRO A 7 30.95 1.82 -25.40
C PRO A 7 30.57 2.39 -24.02
N ILE A 8 31.44 3.23 -23.46
CA ILE A 8 31.20 4.00 -22.23
C ILE A 8 29.97 4.91 -22.37
N VAL A 9 29.77 5.55 -23.53
CA VAL A 9 28.63 6.43 -23.78
C VAL A 9 27.32 5.64 -23.75
N TYR A 10 27.29 4.42 -24.28
CA TYR A 10 26.11 3.55 -24.20
C TYR A 10 25.79 3.13 -22.76
N VAL A 11 26.80 2.80 -21.96
CA VAL A 11 26.62 2.46 -20.54
C VAL A 11 26.06 3.64 -19.76
N VAL A 12 26.59 4.85 -19.98
CA VAL A 12 26.11 6.06 -19.32
C VAL A 12 24.66 6.36 -19.71
N VAL A 13 24.31 6.24 -21.00
CA VAL A 13 22.93 6.43 -21.46
C VAL A 13 21.98 5.39 -20.84
N ALA A 14 22.39 4.12 -20.77
CA ALA A 14 21.58 3.06 -20.15
C ALA A 14 21.32 3.33 -18.65
N ILE A 15 22.32 3.83 -17.91
CA ILE A 15 22.17 4.20 -16.51
C ILE A 15 21.19 5.36 -16.35
N ILE A 16 21.31 6.39 -17.19
CA ILE A 16 20.41 7.56 -17.17
C ILE A 16 18.97 7.13 -17.46
N VAL A 17 18.76 6.27 -18.46
CA VAL A 17 17.42 5.74 -18.79
C VAL A 17 16.87 4.89 -17.63
N GLY A 18 17.70 4.06 -17.01
CA GLY A 18 17.31 3.28 -15.83
C GLY A 18 16.93 4.15 -14.64
N MET A 19 17.67 5.23 -14.38
CA MET A 19 17.35 6.22 -13.35
C MET A 19 16.03 6.92 -13.63
N ILE A 20 15.78 7.35 -14.87
CA ILE A 20 14.53 8.02 -15.26
C ILE A 20 13.34 7.07 -15.10
N LEU A 21 13.49 5.80 -15.49
CA LEU A 21 12.46 4.78 -15.28
C LEU A 21 12.17 4.56 -13.80
N LEU A 22 13.20 4.50 -12.95
CA LEU A 22 13.03 4.41 -11.49
C LEU A 22 12.30 5.63 -10.91
N VAL A 23 12.62 6.83 -11.38
CA VAL A 23 11.94 8.07 -10.95
C VAL A 23 10.50 8.10 -11.44
N MET A 24 10.21 7.68 -12.67
CA MET A 24 8.84 7.55 -13.19
C MET A 24 8.03 6.53 -12.40
N LEU A 25 8.62 5.37 -12.09
CA LEU A 25 8.00 4.37 -11.24
C LEU A 25 7.74 4.90 -9.83
N PHE A 26 8.66 5.71 -9.27
CA PHE A 26 8.48 6.38 -7.99
C PHE A 26 7.32 7.41 -8.02
N VAL A 27 7.27 8.27 -9.04
CA VAL A 27 6.18 9.25 -9.22
C VAL A 27 4.82 8.56 -9.43
N LEU A 28 4.81 7.40 -10.08
CA LEU A 28 3.61 6.58 -10.27
C LEU A 28 3.28 5.71 -9.04
N GLY A 29 4.05 5.79 -7.94
CA GLY A 29 3.83 5.02 -6.71
C GLY A 29 4.16 3.53 -6.85
N ILE A 30 4.85 3.14 -7.91
CA ILE A 30 5.28 1.78 -8.25
C ILE A 30 6.76 1.60 -7.90
N GLY A 31 7.17 2.07 -6.71
CA GLY A 31 8.54 1.96 -6.21
C GLY A 31 8.60 1.11 -4.95
N PRO A 32 9.64 0.27 -4.75
CA PRO A 32 9.76 -0.62 -3.59
C PRO A 32 10.04 0.08 -2.25
N PHE A 33 10.03 1.43 -2.20
CA PHE A 33 10.45 2.25 -1.06
C PHE A 33 9.49 3.40 -0.72
N SER A 34 8.18 3.23 -0.91
CA SER A 34 7.19 4.20 -0.44
C SER A 34 6.36 3.62 0.71
N SER A 35 6.93 3.64 1.93
CA SER A 35 6.20 3.33 3.16
C SER A 35 4.98 4.24 3.35
N GLU A 36 5.02 5.49 2.87
CA GLU A 36 3.90 6.43 2.96
C GLU A 36 2.77 6.13 1.96
N GLY A 37 3.08 5.75 0.73
CA GLY A 37 2.09 5.32 -0.26
C GLY A 37 1.43 4.00 0.11
N SER A 38 2.17 3.09 0.73
CA SER A 38 1.68 1.78 1.17
C SER A 38 0.74 1.88 2.37
N ALA A 39 1.05 2.73 3.35
CA ALA A 39 0.17 2.96 4.50
C ALA A 39 -1.15 3.63 4.07
N ALA A 40 -1.08 4.65 3.21
CA ALA A 40 -2.27 5.29 2.65
C ALA A 40 -3.12 4.31 1.82
N HIS A 41 -2.48 3.43 1.04
CA HIS A 41 -3.18 2.39 0.30
C HIS A 41 -3.87 1.38 1.25
N CYS A 42 -3.21 0.98 2.33
CA CYS A 42 -3.78 0.09 3.35
C CYS A 42 -4.94 0.74 4.08
N LYS A 43 -4.80 2.01 4.48
CA LYS A 43 -5.87 2.82 5.05
C LYS A 43 -7.09 2.88 4.12
N ASN A 44 -6.88 3.13 2.83
CA ASN A 44 -7.96 3.19 1.85
C ASN A 44 -8.65 1.82 1.62
N GLN A 45 -7.90 0.72 1.63
CA GLN A 45 -8.45 -0.64 1.55
C GLN A 45 -9.31 -0.96 2.78
N ILE A 46 -8.83 -0.62 3.98
CA ILE A 46 -9.59 -0.77 5.22
C ILE A 46 -10.88 0.06 5.16
N LEU A 47 -10.80 1.32 4.71
CA LEU A 47 -11.95 2.20 4.59
C LEU A 47 -12.99 1.69 3.58
N LYS A 48 -12.54 1.12 2.45
CA LYS A 48 -13.42 0.43 1.50
C LYS A 48 -14.09 -0.80 2.10
N ALA A 49 -13.33 -1.65 2.80
CA ALA A 49 -13.87 -2.82 3.47
C ALA A 49 -14.90 -2.41 4.55
N CYS A 50 -14.64 -1.33 5.27
CA CYS A 50 -15.56 -0.74 6.24
C CYS A 50 -16.87 -0.27 5.62
N GLY A 51 -16.81 0.49 4.52
CA GLY A 51 -18.03 0.92 3.82
C GLY A 51 -18.87 -0.28 3.32
N ARG A 52 -18.21 -1.34 2.85
CA ARG A 52 -18.88 -2.58 2.46
C ARG A 52 -19.43 -3.36 3.65
N TYR A 53 -18.70 -3.40 4.76
CA TYR A 53 -19.15 -4.03 6.01
C TYR A 53 -20.37 -3.31 6.58
N GLU A 54 -20.41 -1.98 6.58
CA GLU A 54 -21.60 -1.23 7.02
C GLU A 54 -22.81 -1.46 6.12
N THR A 55 -22.58 -1.69 4.82
CA THR A 55 -23.65 -1.96 3.85
C THR A 55 -24.15 -3.40 3.94
N THR A 56 -23.26 -4.37 4.15
CA THR A 56 -23.56 -5.82 4.03
C THR A 56 -23.63 -6.55 5.36
N GLY A 57 -23.09 -5.98 6.43
CA GLY A 57 -22.91 -6.59 7.75
C GLY A 57 -21.89 -7.74 7.79
N LYS A 58 -21.12 -7.98 6.71
CA LYS A 58 -20.26 -9.17 6.58
C LYS A 58 -18.79 -8.83 6.84
N THR A 59 -18.21 -9.45 7.86
CA THR A 59 -16.77 -9.32 8.20
C THR A 59 -15.84 -9.91 7.13
N ARG A 60 -16.37 -10.74 6.23
CA ARG A 60 -15.63 -11.31 5.09
C ARG A 60 -15.07 -10.25 4.14
N GLU A 61 -15.64 -9.04 4.11
CA GLU A 61 -15.12 -7.93 3.32
C GLU A 61 -13.73 -7.48 3.77
N PHE A 62 -13.31 -7.78 5.02
CA PHE A 62 -11.95 -7.48 5.50
C PHE A 62 -10.93 -8.53 5.06
N ASN A 63 -11.36 -9.68 4.55
CA ASN A 63 -10.45 -10.69 4.01
C ASN A 63 -9.78 -10.26 2.69
N THR A 64 -10.32 -9.23 2.02
CA THR A 64 -9.67 -8.64 0.85
C THR A 64 -8.49 -7.74 1.22
N ILE A 65 -8.33 -7.40 2.50
CA ILE A 65 -7.21 -6.59 2.97
C ILE A 65 -5.97 -7.48 3.09
N PRO A 66 -4.87 -7.14 2.39
CA PRO A 66 -3.66 -7.93 2.44
C PRO A 66 -3.07 -7.89 3.85
N SER A 67 -2.58 -9.03 4.33
CA SER A 67 -2.03 -9.16 5.70
C SER A 67 -0.81 -8.26 5.93
N THR A 68 -0.11 -7.88 4.85
CA THR A 68 0.97 -6.88 4.90
C THR A 68 0.51 -5.52 5.40
N CYS A 69 -0.78 -5.17 5.29
CA CYS A 69 -1.30 -3.94 5.88
C CYS A 69 -1.22 -3.90 7.40
N GLY A 70 -1.27 -5.07 8.06
CA GLY A 70 -1.07 -5.16 9.51
C GLY A 70 0.35 -4.80 9.92
N ASP A 71 1.35 -5.16 9.10
CA ASP A 71 2.76 -4.80 9.29
C ASP A 71 3.06 -3.36 8.85
N ILE A 72 2.45 -2.89 7.76
CA ILE A 72 2.65 -1.52 7.25
C ILE A 72 2.05 -0.48 8.21
N LEU A 73 0.90 -0.78 8.82
CA LEU A 73 0.24 0.11 9.78
C LEU A 73 0.68 -0.16 11.22
N LYS A 74 1.68 -1.03 11.42
CA LYS A 74 2.20 -1.40 12.74
C LYS A 74 2.76 -0.16 13.44
N GLY A 75 2.05 0.31 14.46
CA GLY A 75 2.35 1.56 15.18
C GLY A 75 1.27 2.64 15.06
N GLN A 76 0.37 2.54 14.08
CA GLN A 76 -0.82 3.38 13.95
C GLN A 76 -2.09 2.60 14.27
N LEU A 77 -2.16 1.38 13.74
CA LEU A 77 -3.26 0.45 13.97
C LEU A 77 -2.77 -0.68 14.87
N ASP A 78 -3.59 -1.07 15.84
CA ASP A 78 -3.35 -2.29 16.60
C ASP A 78 -3.50 -3.47 15.64
N SER A 79 -2.39 -4.08 15.23
CA SER A 79 -2.37 -5.19 14.26
C SER A 79 -3.30 -6.34 14.71
N THR A 80 -3.52 -6.46 16.03
CA THR A 80 -4.46 -7.40 16.65
C THR A 80 -5.92 -7.12 16.28
N GLY A 81 -6.32 -5.86 16.11
CA GLY A 81 -7.68 -5.46 15.74
C GLY A 81 -8.05 -5.90 14.32
N LEU A 82 -7.12 -5.76 13.37
CA LEU A 82 -7.31 -6.23 11.99
C LEU A 82 -7.44 -7.75 11.92
N GLU A 83 -6.57 -8.48 12.64
CA GLU A 83 -6.63 -9.94 12.67
C GLU A 83 -7.91 -10.46 13.36
N LYS A 84 -8.31 -9.86 14.49
CA LYS A 84 -9.59 -10.19 15.15
C LYS A 84 -10.77 -9.97 14.21
N CYS A 85 -10.77 -8.85 13.48
CA CYS A 85 -11.79 -8.57 12.48
C CYS A 85 -11.82 -9.62 11.35
N LYS A 86 -10.65 -10.00 10.81
CA LYS A 86 -10.55 -11.07 9.79
C LYS A 86 -10.97 -12.44 10.32
N ASN A 87 -10.77 -12.69 11.61
CA ASN A 87 -11.24 -13.90 12.30
C ASN A 87 -12.75 -13.89 12.62
N GLY A 88 -13.48 -12.86 12.18
CA GLY A 88 -14.93 -12.79 12.28
C GLY A 88 -15.44 -12.01 13.49
N ASP A 89 -14.57 -11.34 14.24
CA ASP A 89 -14.97 -10.51 15.37
C ASP A 89 -15.55 -9.17 14.88
N ALA A 90 -16.87 -9.08 14.87
CA ALA A 90 -17.62 -7.94 14.37
C ALA A 90 -17.35 -6.64 15.16
N SER A 91 -17.06 -6.76 16.46
CA SER A 91 -16.74 -5.63 17.34
C SER A 91 -15.39 -5.03 16.94
N ALA A 92 -14.37 -5.89 16.80
CA ALA A 92 -13.05 -5.48 16.34
C ALA A 92 -13.09 -4.82 14.94
N CYS A 93 -13.94 -5.33 14.03
CA CYS A 93 -14.14 -4.68 12.73
C CYS A 93 -14.74 -3.27 12.86
N ARG A 94 -15.67 -3.08 13.79
CA ARG A 94 -16.34 -1.80 14.00
C ARG A 94 -15.36 -0.76 14.57
N ASP A 95 -14.58 -1.16 15.57
CA ASP A 95 -13.53 -0.32 16.17
C ASP A 95 -12.48 0.08 15.13
N LEU A 96 -12.08 -0.86 14.27
CA LEU A 96 -11.15 -0.63 13.17
C LEU A 96 -11.72 0.37 12.13
N CYS A 97 -13.03 0.29 11.86
CA CYS A 97 -13.72 1.24 11.00
C CYS A 97 -13.87 2.62 11.61
N GLU A 98 -14.04 2.71 12.92
CA GLU A 98 -14.13 3.97 13.63
C GLU A 98 -12.76 4.66 13.65
N TRP A 99 -11.71 3.90 13.95
CA TRP A 99 -10.33 4.37 13.91
C TRP A 99 -9.96 4.93 12.53
N ILE A 100 -10.25 4.20 11.46
CA ILE A 100 -9.89 4.66 10.10
C ILE A 100 -10.68 5.90 9.66
N LYS A 101 -11.95 6.03 10.10
CA LYS A 101 -12.79 7.19 9.78
C LYS A 101 -12.40 8.44 10.55
N THR A 102 -11.85 8.28 11.76
CA THR A 102 -11.47 9.39 12.65
C THR A 102 -10.07 9.95 12.38
N GLY A 103 -9.28 9.31 11.52
CA GLY A 103 -8.06 9.89 10.93
C GLY A 103 -6.81 9.05 11.09
N GLY A 104 -6.78 8.12 12.06
CA GLY A 104 -5.69 7.16 12.29
C GLY A 104 -4.31 7.76 12.54
#